data_AF-A0A379FZ34-F1
#
_entry.id   AF-A0A379FZ34-F1
#
_cell.length_a   1.000
_cell.length_b   1.000
_cell.length_c   1.000
_cell.angle_alpha   90.00
_cell.angle_beta   90.00
_cell.angle_gamma   90.00
#
_symmetry.space_group_name_H-M   'P 1'
#
loop_
_entity.id
_entity.type
_entity.pdbx_description
1 polymer ?
#
loop_
_entity_poly.entity_id
_entity_poly.type
_entity_poly.pdbx_seq_one_letter_code
_entity_poly.pdbx_strand_id
1 'polypeptide(L)'
;MSHHNIFYIGIFPLLFCMMSYAERGRDPFIALLPDEDIPLLAEHTPKIIPVEEPLSEKIFPLVSVDAQLVYQQIIQTDMKLLSEKGQASFDTTTNSLIITESKPRMALITEWLKQKDIPQQQVQITAHIVSSTRTALQALGLEWGMLGEMATNPHHSRYNRYNAEPGKVALNI
;
A
#
# COMPACT_ATOMS: atom_id res chain seq x y z
N MET A 1 -98.41 24.48 24.91
CA MET A 1 -98.90 25.87 25.06
C MET A 1 -98.47 26.38 26.43
N SER A 2 -97.65 27.44 26.45
CA SER A 2 -97.65 28.58 27.40
C SER A 2 -97.56 28.29 28.92
N HIS A 3 -96.71 28.88 29.76
CA HIS A 3 -95.80 30.05 29.69
C HIS A 3 -94.95 30.06 31.00
N HIS A 4 -93.69 30.52 30.89
CA HIS A 4 -92.93 31.40 31.81
C HIS A 4 -92.57 30.98 33.27
N ASN A 5 -91.26 30.98 33.57
CA ASN A 5 -90.65 31.90 34.54
C ASN A 5 -89.09 31.85 34.39
N ILE A 6 -88.36 32.90 33.98
CA ILE A 6 -88.01 34.18 34.64
C ILE A 6 -86.80 34.07 35.62
N PHE A 7 -85.70 34.71 35.20
CA PHE A 7 -84.55 35.27 35.93
C PHE A 7 -83.54 34.33 36.63
N TYR A 8 -82.34 34.20 36.05
CA TYR A 8 -81.11 34.05 36.83
C TYR A 8 -80.18 35.24 36.54
N ILE A 9 -80.23 36.19 37.46
CA ILE A 9 -79.32 37.31 37.65
C ILE A 9 -78.11 36.81 38.48
N GLY A 10 -76.94 37.35 38.20
CA GLY A 10 -75.77 37.30 39.09
C GLY A 10 -74.78 36.21 38.69
N ILE A 11 -73.83 36.50 37.79
CA ILE A 11 -72.51 37.07 38.15
C ILE A 11 -71.88 36.23 39.25
N PHE A 12 -71.04 35.29 38.80
CA PHE A 12 -70.13 34.48 39.59
C PHE A 12 -68.88 35.34 39.85
N PRO A 13 -68.55 35.69 41.11
CA PRO A 13 -67.15 35.90 41.39
C PRO A 13 -66.69 35.19 42.66
N LEU A 14 -65.41 34.82 42.60
CA LEU A 14 -64.51 34.81 43.74
C LEU A 14 -64.77 33.76 44.84
N LEU A 15 -64.43 32.52 44.51
CA LEU A 15 -63.81 31.62 45.50
C LEU A 15 -62.32 31.44 45.18
N PHE A 16 -61.58 32.55 45.19
CA PHE A 16 -60.13 32.52 45.38
C PHE A 16 -59.89 32.44 46.90
N CYS A 17 -60.07 31.24 47.45
CA CYS A 17 -59.71 30.94 48.83
C CYS A 17 -58.42 30.12 48.81
N MET A 18 -57.28 30.83 48.82
CA MET A 18 -56.09 30.54 49.62
C MET A 18 -55.88 29.05 49.99
N MET A 19 -55.52 28.21 49.01
CA MET A 19 -54.75 27.00 49.30
C MET A 19 -53.28 27.41 49.39
N SER A 20 -52.94 28.08 50.49
CA SER A 20 -51.56 28.16 50.95
C SER A 20 -51.14 26.74 51.32
N TYR A 21 -50.58 26.01 50.36
CA TYR A 21 -49.78 24.84 50.67
C TYR A 21 -48.55 25.36 51.39
N ALA A 22 -48.60 25.28 52.71
CA ALA A 22 -47.44 25.44 53.57
C ALA A 22 -46.48 24.29 53.23
N GLU A 23 -45.44 24.58 52.45
CA GLU A 23 -44.26 23.72 52.34
C GLU A 23 -43.62 23.65 53.74
N ARG A 24 -43.99 22.60 54.48
CA ARG A 24 -43.47 22.32 55.82
C ARG A 24 -42.02 21.88 55.63
N GLY A 25 -41.08 22.60 56.26
CA GLY A 25 -39.64 22.41 56.13
C GLY A 25 -39.25 20.94 56.01
N ARG A 26 -38.79 20.56 54.82
CA ARG A 26 -38.37 19.21 54.47
C ARG A 26 -37.10 18.86 55.24
N ASP A 27 -37.09 17.67 55.84
CA ASP A 27 -35.92 17.13 56.55
C ASP A 27 -34.78 16.85 55.56
N PRO A 28 -33.60 17.50 55.70
CA PRO A 28 -32.48 17.30 54.79
C PRO A 28 -31.78 15.94 54.97
N PHE A 29 -32.14 15.16 56.01
CA PHE A 29 -31.48 13.90 56.33
C PHE A 29 -32.25 12.65 55.88
N ILE A 30 -33.41 12.82 55.26
CA ILE A 30 -34.09 11.71 54.59
C ILE A 30 -33.42 11.48 53.24
N ALA A 31 -32.74 10.34 53.10
CA ALA A 31 -32.24 9.89 51.81
C ALA A 31 -33.42 9.73 50.85
N LEU A 32 -33.36 10.43 49.71
CA LEU A 32 -34.23 10.14 48.58
C LEU A 32 -33.97 8.68 48.19
N LEU A 33 -34.92 7.80 48.49
CA LEU A 33 -34.97 6.51 47.82
C LEU A 33 -35.03 6.83 46.32
N PRO A 34 -34.15 6.23 45.50
CA PRO A 34 -34.21 6.46 44.07
C PRO A 34 -35.61 6.06 43.61
N ASP A 35 -36.38 7.01 43.11
CA ASP A 35 -37.66 6.71 42.46
C ASP A 35 -37.36 5.63 41.40
N GLU A 36 -38.07 4.51 41.44
CA GLU A 36 -37.89 3.39 40.49
C GLU A 36 -38.08 3.83 39.03
N ASP A 37 -38.61 5.04 38.82
CA ASP A 37 -38.85 5.67 37.53
C ASP A 37 -37.75 6.64 37.07
N ILE A 38 -36.60 6.76 37.76
CA ILE A 38 -35.44 7.41 37.13
C ILE A 38 -35.09 6.52 35.93
N PRO A 39 -35.29 6.98 34.67
CA PRO A 39 -34.82 6.20 33.54
C PRO A 39 -33.32 6.10 33.75
N LEU A 40 -32.88 4.89 34.11
CA LEU A 40 -31.49 4.48 34.24
C LEU A 40 -30.73 5.31 33.22
N LEU A 41 -29.89 6.26 33.64
CA LEU A 41 -29.16 7.16 32.76
C LEU A 41 -28.50 6.25 31.74
N ALA A 42 -29.15 6.10 30.59
CA ALA A 42 -28.91 5.00 29.68
C ALA A 42 -27.44 5.10 29.38
N GLU A 43 -26.67 4.05 29.72
CA GLU A 43 -25.22 4.04 29.68
C GLU A 43 -24.74 4.96 28.58
N HIS A 44 -24.39 6.19 28.96
CA HIS A 44 -23.67 7.08 28.07
C HIS A 44 -22.26 6.53 28.14
N THR A 45 -22.07 5.30 27.64
CA THR A 45 -20.83 4.95 26.98
C THR A 45 -20.62 6.13 26.05
N PRO A 46 -19.60 6.96 26.27
CA PRO A 46 -19.34 8.04 25.34
C PRO A 46 -19.22 7.31 24.01
N LYS A 47 -20.17 7.55 23.11
CA LYS A 47 -20.06 7.10 21.74
C LYS A 47 -18.71 7.65 21.34
N ILE A 48 -17.70 6.79 21.24
CA ILE A 48 -16.36 7.19 20.84
C ILE A 48 -16.63 7.74 19.45
N ILE A 49 -16.78 9.06 19.35
CA ILE A 49 -16.85 9.74 18.07
C ILE A 49 -15.52 9.35 17.46
N PRO A 50 -15.49 8.55 16.38
CA PRO A 50 -14.24 8.24 15.73
C PRO A 50 -13.62 9.61 15.44
N VAL A 51 -12.48 9.91 16.07
CA VAL A 51 -11.75 11.13 15.78
C VAL A 51 -11.39 11.00 14.32
N GLU A 52 -12.14 11.67 13.44
CA GLU A 52 -11.85 11.67 12.02
C GLU A 52 -10.52 12.38 11.86
N GLU A 53 -9.46 11.59 11.68
CA GLU A 53 -8.16 12.14 11.36
C GLU A 53 -8.30 12.96 10.07
N PRO A 54 -7.92 14.26 10.09
CA PRO A 54 -8.04 15.08 8.90
C PRO A 54 -7.12 14.53 7.82
N LEU A 55 -7.67 14.36 6.62
CA LEU A 55 -6.90 14.02 5.44
C LEU A 55 -6.05 15.22 5.04
N SER A 56 -4.79 14.95 4.69
CA SER A 56 -3.83 15.93 4.21
C SER A 56 -3.45 15.59 2.77
N GLU A 57 -3.51 16.59 1.90
CA GLU A 57 -3.04 16.50 0.52
C GLU A 57 -1.55 16.87 0.43
N LYS A 58 -0.79 16.10 -0.34
CA LYS A 58 0.61 16.36 -0.62
C LYS A 58 0.99 15.94 -2.03
N ILE A 59 1.82 16.77 -2.66
CA ILE A 59 2.38 16.55 -3.99
C ILE A 59 3.81 16.03 -3.87
N PHE A 60 4.12 14.97 -4.61
CA PHE A 60 5.41 14.29 -4.65
C PHE A 60 5.96 14.34 -6.08
N PRO A 61 6.91 15.23 -6.39
CA PRO A 61 7.61 15.20 -7.66
C PRO A 61 8.54 13.98 -7.70
N LEU A 62 8.53 13.24 -8.81
CA LEU A 62 9.35 12.05 -9.01
C LEU A 62 10.40 12.31 -10.09
N VAL A 63 11.63 11.86 -9.84
CA VAL A 63 12.76 12.14 -10.74
C VAL A 63 13.24 10.89 -11.47
N SER A 64 13.38 9.79 -10.76
CA SER A 64 13.96 8.54 -11.27
C SER A 64 12.91 7.58 -11.82
N VAL A 65 11.66 7.69 -11.35
CA VAL A 65 10.55 6.77 -11.68
C VAL A 65 9.35 7.53 -12.27
N ASP A 66 8.62 6.87 -13.16
CA ASP A 66 7.37 7.37 -13.76
C ASP A 66 6.22 7.37 -12.72
N ALA A 67 5.59 8.54 -12.55
CA ALA A 67 4.44 8.76 -11.68
C ALA A 67 3.24 7.86 -12.02
N GLN A 68 3.00 7.56 -13.29
CA GLN A 68 1.91 6.69 -13.70
C GLN A 68 2.14 5.25 -13.20
N LEU A 69 3.38 4.74 -13.32
CA LEU A 69 3.72 3.39 -12.85
C LEU A 69 3.64 3.29 -11.33
N VAL A 70 4.12 4.31 -10.62
CA VAL A 70 4.05 4.37 -9.15
C VAL A 70 2.59 4.44 -8.69
N TYR A 71 1.77 5.26 -9.35
CA TYR A 71 0.34 5.35 -9.08
C TYR A 71 -0.35 3.97 -9.20
N GLN A 72 -0.06 3.23 -10.28
CA GLN A 72 -0.62 1.88 -10.47
C GLN A 72 -0.26 0.92 -9.33
N GLN A 73 0.95 1.04 -8.77
CA GLN A 73 1.38 0.20 -7.65
C GLN A 73 0.74 0.59 -6.32
N ILE A 74 0.41 1.87 -6.13
CA ILE A 74 -0.26 2.35 -4.92
C ILE A 74 -1.71 1.89 -4.88
N ILE A 75 -2.40 1.88 -6.02
CA ILE A 75 -3.79 1.40 -6.12
C ILE A 75 -3.90 -0.13 -6.10
N GLN A 76 -2.78 -0.85 -6.33
CA GLN A 76 -2.75 -2.29 -6.25
C GLN A 76 -2.95 -2.76 -4.79
N THR A 77 -3.86 -3.72 -4.62
CA THR A 77 -4.35 -4.18 -3.30
C THR A 77 -3.27 -4.84 -2.43
N ASP A 78 -2.18 -5.32 -3.02
CA ASP A 78 -1.17 -6.12 -2.31
C ASP A 78 -0.44 -5.34 -1.22
N MET A 79 -0.30 -4.01 -1.37
CA MET A 79 0.48 -3.19 -0.43
C MET A 79 -0.36 -2.38 0.56
N LYS A 80 -1.67 -2.21 0.31
CA LYS A 80 -2.61 -1.39 1.14
C LYS A 80 -2.02 -0.08 1.66
N LEU A 81 -1.27 0.64 0.82
CA LEU A 81 -0.63 1.91 1.18
C LEU A 81 -1.67 3.00 1.46
N LEU A 82 -2.77 3.01 0.70
CA LEU A 82 -3.91 3.89 0.90
C LEU A 82 -4.95 3.25 1.85
N SER A 83 -5.57 4.11 2.66
CA SER A 83 -6.76 3.82 3.47
C SER A 83 -8.01 3.84 2.60
N GLU A 84 -9.14 3.40 3.18
CA GLU A 84 -10.44 3.41 2.50
C GLU A 84 -10.89 4.81 2.08
N LYS A 85 -10.44 5.87 2.80
CA LYS A 85 -10.74 7.27 2.50
C LYS A 85 -9.63 7.96 1.69
N GLY A 86 -8.48 7.30 1.52
CA GLY A 86 -7.32 7.83 0.85
C GLY A 86 -7.54 7.92 -0.67
N GLN A 87 -7.03 8.98 -1.28
CA GLN A 87 -7.08 9.18 -2.73
C GLN A 87 -5.68 9.44 -3.26
N ALA A 88 -5.41 8.93 -4.46
CA ALA A 88 -4.19 9.23 -5.19
C ALA A 88 -4.55 9.62 -6.62
N SER A 89 -3.78 10.52 -7.20
CA SER A 89 -3.82 10.89 -8.61
C SER A 89 -2.40 11.21 -9.10
N PHE A 90 -2.22 11.32 -10.40
CA PHE A 90 -0.93 11.61 -11.01
C PHE A 90 -1.07 12.74 -12.02
N ASP A 91 -0.01 13.54 -12.15
CA ASP A 91 0.15 14.53 -13.22
C ASP A 91 1.33 14.11 -14.10
N THR A 92 1.03 13.82 -15.36
CA THR A 92 2.00 13.38 -16.37
C THR A 92 2.90 14.51 -16.85
N THR A 93 2.44 15.77 -16.78
CA THR A 93 3.19 16.93 -17.28
C THR A 93 4.35 17.25 -16.33
N THR A 94 4.11 17.10 -15.02
CA THR A 94 5.08 17.39 -13.96
C THR A 94 5.72 16.15 -13.34
N ASN A 95 5.42 14.95 -13.88
CA ASN A 95 5.79 13.64 -13.31
C ASN A 95 5.61 13.61 -11.78
N SER A 96 4.45 14.09 -11.32
CA SER A 96 4.18 14.27 -9.90
C SER A 96 3.00 13.41 -9.47
N LEU A 97 3.10 12.88 -8.25
CA LEU A 97 2.06 12.10 -7.62
C LEU A 97 1.36 12.94 -6.55
N ILE A 98 0.05 13.02 -6.61
CA ILE A 98 -0.78 13.78 -5.67
C ILE A 98 -1.49 12.75 -4.78
N ILE A 99 -1.30 12.85 -3.46
CA ILE A 99 -1.87 11.91 -2.50
C ILE A 99 -2.61 12.69 -1.42
N THR A 100 -3.83 12.26 -1.15
CA THR A 100 -4.66 12.74 -0.05
C THR A 100 -4.84 11.63 0.96
N GLU A 101 -4.18 11.76 2.13
CA GLU A 101 -4.20 10.73 3.16
C GLU A 101 -4.05 11.27 4.60
N SER A 102 -4.34 10.41 5.58
CA SER A 102 -4.09 10.68 6.98
C SER A 102 -2.60 10.84 7.27
N LYS A 103 -2.27 11.69 8.26
CA LYS A 103 -0.88 11.98 8.66
C LYS A 103 0.00 10.74 8.88
N PRO A 104 -0.42 9.69 9.61
CA PRO A 104 0.43 8.51 9.82
C PRO A 104 0.71 7.76 8.51
N ARG A 105 -0.27 7.61 7.62
CA ARG A 105 -0.08 6.95 6.33
C ARG A 105 0.74 7.79 5.37
N MET A 106 0.58 9.11 5.39
CA MET A 106 1.39 10.04 4.61
C MET A 106 2.89 9.89 4.91
N ALA A 107 3.26 9.65 6.17
CA ALA A 107 4.64 9.39 6.57
C ALA A 107 5.15 8.06 5.97
N LEU A 108 4.35 6.98 6.05
CA LEU A 108 4.68 5.69 5.46
C LEU A 108 4.88 5.77 3.94
N ILE A 109 3.97 6.45 3.24
CA ILE A 109 4.06 6.63 1.78
C ILE A 109 5.27 7.47 1.42
N THR A 110 5.58 8.50 2.20
CA THR A 110 6.79 9.33 1.99
C THR A 110 8.06 8.47 2.08
N GLU A 111 8.19 7.61 3.09
CA GLU A 111 9.36 6.72 3.22
C GLU A 111 9.43 5.67 2.12
N TRP A 112 8.29 5.10 1.73
CA TRP A 112 8.23 4.16 0.62
C TRP A 112 8.64 4.83 -0.72
N LEU A 113 8.16 6.04 -0.99
CA LEU A 113 8.53 6.80 -2.18
C LEU A 113 10.03 7.09 -2.24
N LYS A 114 10.67 7.44 -1.10
CA LYS A 114 12.13 7.64 -1.05
C LYS A 114 12.93 6.41 -1.45
N GLN A 115 12.45 5.22 -1.06
CA GLN A 115 13.10 3.96 -1.42
C GLN A 115 12.86 3.57 -2.88
N LYS A 116 11.71 3.99 -3.41
CA LYS A 116 11.31 3.68 -4.79
C LYS A 116 11.97 4.60 -5.81
N ASP A 117 12.08 5.89 -5.51
CA ASP A 117 12.61 6.91 -6.43
C ASP A 117 14.16 6.95 -6.45
N ILE A 118 14.78 5.77 -6.48
CA ILE A 118 16.23 5.59 -6.55
C ILE A 118 16.61 5.24 -8.00
N PRO A 119 17.57 5.94 -8.61
CA PRO A 119 17.99 5.64 -9.97
C PRO A 119 18.65 4.25 -10.04
N GLN A 120 18.29 3.47 -11.06
CA GLN A 120 18.91 2.18 -11.29
C GLN A 120 20.38 2.35 -11.69
N GLN A 121 21.25 1.49 -11.16
CA GLN A 121 22.65 1.46 -11.57
C GLN A 121 22.78 0.93 -13.01
N GLN A 122 23.30 1.76 -13.90
CA GLN A 122 23.67 1.34 -15.24
C GLN A 122 24.97 0.53 -15.18
N VAL A 123 24.95 -0.72 -15.66
CA VAL A 123 26.17 -1.54 -15.80
C VAL A 123 26.80 -1.32 -17.17
N GLN A 124 28.12 -1.17 -17.21
CA GLN A 124 28.90 -1.16 -18.45
C GLN A 124 29.21 -2.61 -18.84
N ILE A 125 28.77 -3.02 -20.02
CA ILE A 125 29.10 -4.33 -20.58
C ILE A 125 30.23 -4.13 -21.60
N THR A 126 31.34 -4.85 -21.42
CA THR A 126 32.48 -4.81 -22.35
C THR A 126 32.80 -6.24 -22.80
N ALA A 127 32.68 -6.50 -24.10
CA ALA A 127 33.07 -7.76 -24.70
C ALA A 127 34.36 -7.54 -25.51
N HIS A 128 35.37 -8.38 -25.28
CA HIS A 128 36.60 -8.40 -26.08
C HIS A 128 36.52 -9.54 -27.11
N ILE A 129 36.57 -9.20 -28.39
CA ILE A 129 36.65 -10.21 -29.47
C ILE A 129 38.12 -10.51 -29.73
N VAL A 130 38.55 -11.74 -29.44
CA VAL A 130 39.90 -12.23 -29.77
C VAL A 130 39.79 -13.15 -30.98
N SER A 131 40.52 -12.84 -32.06
CA SER A 131 40.60 -13.65 -33.27
C SER A 131 41.99 -14.28 -33.36
N SER A 132 42.06 -15.62 -33.46
CA SER A 132 43.32 -16.36 -33.65
C SER A 132 43.41 -16.92 -35.06
N THR A 133 44.51 -16.64 -35.78
CA THR A 133 44.82 -17.28 -37.06
C THR A 133 45.36 -18.70 -36.82
N ARG A 134 45.09 -19.67 -37.71
CA ARG A 134 45.49 -21.09 -37.56
C ARG A 134 46.98 -21.29 -37.28
N THR A 135 47.84 -20.47 -37.87
CA THR A 135 49.30 -20.48 -37.65
C THR A 135 49.68 -20.16 -36.20
N ALA A 136 48.91 -19.33 -35.49
CA ALA A 136 49.16 -19.00 -34.09
C ALA A 136 48.80 -20.15 -33.14
N LEU A 137 47.79 -20.96 -33.47
CA LEU A 137 47.44 -22.17 -32.71
C LEU A 137 48.50 -23.27 -32.87
N GLN A 138 49.13 -23.34 -34.04
CA GLN A 138 50.19 -24.30 -34.33
C GLN A 138 51.48 -24.01 -33.55
N ALA A 139 51.79 -22.73 -33.28
CA ALA A 139 52.94 -22.30 -32.48
C ALA A 139 52.74 -22.46 -30.96
N LEU A 140 51.50 -22.57 -30.50
CA LEU A 140 51.13 -22.83 -29.10
C LEU A 140 50.85 -24.32 -28.83
N GLY A 141 51.08 -25.19 -29.83
CA GLY A 141 50.88 -26.62 -29.71
C GLY A 141 51.75 -27.24 -28.63
N LEU A 142 51.13 -27.61 -27.50
CA LEU A 142 51.68 -28.60 -26.59
C LEU A 142 51.76 -29.93 -27.36
N GLU A 143 52.96 -30.29 -27.79
CA GLU A 143 53.24 -31.60 -28.37
C GLU A 143 53.14 -32.67 -27.27
N TRP A 144 51.95 -33.21 -27.05
CA TRP A 144 51.78 -34.46 -26.30
C TRP A 144 52.14 -35.64 -27.22
N GLY A 145 53.39 -35.68 -27.66
CA GLY A 145 54.00 -36.86 -28.24
C GLY A 145 54.45 -37.77 -27.10
N MET A 146 53.69 -38.85 -26.85
CA MET A 146 54.12 -39.88 -25.92
C MET A 146 55.34 -40.59 -26.52
N LEU A 147 56.53 -40.19 -26.07
CA LEU A 147 57.76 -40.92 -26.29
C LEU A 147 57.74 -42.17 -25.40
N GLY A 148 57.00 -43.19 -25.83
CA GLY A 148 57.03 -44.53 -25.26
C GLY A 148 57.95 -45.40 -26.09
N GLU A 149 59.17 -45.60 -25.59
CA GLU A 149 60.13 -46.56 -26.12
C GLU A 149 59.52 -47.96 -26.31
N MET A 150 59.85 -48.55 -27.46
CA MET A 150 60.07 -49.98 -27.69
C MET A 150 59.07 -50.97 -27.07
N ALA A 151 58.07 -51.34 -27.87
CA ALA A 151 57.55 -52.70 -27.86
C ALA A 151 57.29 -53.18 -29.29
N THR A 152 58.13 -54.11 -29.70
CA THR A 152 58.06 -55.01 -30.85
C THR A 152 56.63 -55.30 -31.34
N ASN A 153 56.23 -54.83 -32.53
CA ASN A 153 55.26 -55.48 -33.45
C ASN A 153 55.02 -54.63 -34.72
N PRO A 154 55.34 -55.09 -35.94
CA PRO A 154 55.39 -54.24 -37.13
C PRO A 154 54.08 -54.16 -37.94
N HIS A 155 52.89 -54.22 -37.32
CA HIS A 155 51.63 -54.38 -38.08
C HIS A 155 50.49 -53.40 -37.83
N HIS A 156 50.70 -52.28 -37.14
CA HIS A 156 49.65 -51.24 -37.02
C HIS A 156 50.23 -49.83 -37.14
N SER A 157 50.63 -49.45 -38.35
CA SER A 157 50.82 -48.05 -38.72
C SER A 157 49.99 -47.73 -39.95
N ARG A 158 48.67 -47.70 -39.72
CA ARG A 158 47.69 -47.07 -40.60
C ARG A 158 46.78 -46.19 -39.74
N TYR A 159 47.36 -45.15 -39.14
CA TYR A 159 46.59 -44.12 -38.47
C TYR A 159 46.62 -42.82 -39.26
N ASN A 160 45.41 -42.31 -39.51
CA ASN A 160 45.05 -40.92 -39.79
C ASN A 160 45.92 -40.17 -40.80
N ARG A 161 45.66 -40.43 -42.08
CA ARG A 161 45.90 -39.44 -43.12
C ARG A 161 44.58 -38.75 -43.46
N TYR A 162 44.28 -37.65 -42.77
CA TYR A 162 43.30 -36.69 -43.29
C TYR A 162 43.92 -36.03 -44.52
N ASN A 163 43.69 -36.61 -45.70
CA ASN A 163 43.91 -35.92 -46.97
C ASN A 163 42.86 -34.81 -47.09
N ALA A 164 43.12 -33.66 -46.47
CA ALA A 164 42.37 -32.45 -46.73
C ALA A 164 42.97 -31.80 -47.98
N GLU A 165 42.33 -31.99 -49.13
CA GLU A 165 42.56 -31.14 -50.31
C GLU A 165 42.32 -29.68 -49.89
N PRO A 166 43.25 -28.75 -50.20
CA PRO A 166 43.07 -27.35 -49.85
C PRO A 166 41.78 -26.82 -50.50
N GLY A 167 40.80 -26.47 -49.65
CA GLY A 167 39.52 -25.90 -50.08
C GLY A 167 38.30 -26.81 -49.97
N LYS A 168 38.41 -28.06 -49.49
CA LYS A 168 37.23 -28.90 -49.21
C LYS A 168 37.11 -29.30 -47.74
N VAL A 169 35.97 -28.94 -47.14
CA VAL A 169 35.55 -29.41 -45.82
C VAL A 169 34.71 -30.67 -46.04
N ALA A 170 35.23 -31.83 -45.63
CA ALA A 170 34.44 -33.07 -45.59
C ALA A 170 33.85 -33.21 -44.18
N LEU A 171 32.53 -33.12 -44.07
CA LEU A 171 31.80 -33.42 -42.84
C LEU A 171 31.38 -34.88 -42.91
N ASN A 172 31.92 -35.70 -42.02
CA ASN A 172 31.38 -37.04 -41.79
C ASN A 172 30.22 -36.87 -40.79
N ILE A 173 29.00 -36.99 -41.30
CA ILE A 173 27.76 -37.06 -40.51
C ILE A 173 27.42 -38.54 -40.34
#